data_AF-A0A1Q3WDG2-F1
#
_entry.id   AF-A0A1Q3WDG2-F1
#
_cell.length_a   1.000
_cell.length_b   1.000
_cell.length_c   1.000
_cell.angle_alpha   90.00
_cell.angle_beta   90.00
_cell.angle_gamma   90.00
#
_symmetry.space_group_name_H-M   'P 1'
#
loop_
_entity.id
_entity.type
_entity.pdbx_description
1 polymer ?
#
loop_
_entity_poly.entity_id
_entity_poly.type
_entity_poly.pdbx_seq_one_letter_code
_entity_poly.pdbx_strand_id
1 'polypeptide(L)'
;MTHTSRPRTETPAYTARPSLSTRQLVDLELGLFLLQQVNPTAPPTALPDLLQPDDELRSTLTPRQQKYLNRGRLLLAHFTNYIHWQTLLQAYAASPGHRLAYDLSRDCSHFSEKTVGFSRNRLGVLRKMLA
;
A
#
# COMPACT_ATOMS: atom_id res chain seq x y z
N MET A 1 -1.58 -49.59 35.56
CA MET A 1 -2.09 -48.86 34.37
C MET A 1 -2.69 -47.55 34.86
N THR A 2 -1.97 -46.44 34.72
CA THR A 2 -2.44 -45.12 35.15
C THR A 2 -2.21 -44.14 34.00
N HIS A 3 -3.28 -43.84 33.27
CA HIS A 3 -3.30 -42.83 32.21
C HIS A 3 -3.48 -41.44 32.84
N THR A 4 -2.38 -40.70 32.96
CA THR A 4 -2.42 -39.28 33.31
C THR A 4 -2.59 -38.47 32.03
N SER A 5 -3.83 -38.09 31.71
CA SER A 5 -4.14 -37.14 30.64
C SER A 5 -3.74 -35.73 31.06
N ARG A 6 -2.85 -35.09 30.30
CA ARG A 6 -2.50 -33.66 30.47
C ARG A 6 -3.60 -32.79 29.84
N PRO A 7 -4.00 -31.67 30.47
CA PRO A 7 -4.87 -30.69 29.84
C PRO A 7 -4.09 -29.98 28.72
N ARG A 8 -4.64 -30.03 27.50
CA ARG A 8 -4.11 -29.32 26.34
C ARG A 8 -4.47 -27.85 26.52
N THR A 9 -3.52 -27.04 26.96
CA THR A 9 -3.68 -25.59 27.04
C THR A 9 -4.03 -25.06 25.66
N GLU A 10 -5.24 -24.52 25.53
CA GLU A 10 -5.70 -23.80 24.35
C GLU A 10 -4.78 -22.61 24.13
N THR A 11 -3.82 -22.75 23.22
CA THR A 11 -3.10 -21.61 22.67
C THR A 11 -4.15 -20.68 22.08
N PRO A 12 -4.22 -19.40 22.46
CA PRO A 12 -5.15 -18.47 21.83
C PRO A 12 -4.84 -18.50 20.34
N ALA A 13 -5.85 -18.89 19.55
CA ALA A 13 -5.77 -18.81 18.10
C ALA A 13 -5.40 -17.38 17.77
N TYR A 14 -4.12 -17.16 17.46
CA TYR A 14 -3.63 -15.93 16.88
C TYR A 14 -4.39 -15.87 15.56
N THR A 15 -5.52 -15.18 15.56
CA THR A 15 -6.25 -14.84 14.36
C THR A 15 -5.19 -14.13 13.52
N ALA A 16 -4.70 -14.85 12.51
CA ALA A 16 -3.73 -14.34 11.58
C ALA A 16 -4.43 -13.20 10.87
N ARG A 17 -4.36 -12.00 11.47
CA ARG A 17 -4.76 -10.76 10.81
C ARG A 17 -4.05 -10.82 9.46
N PRO A 18 -4.72 -10.49 8.36
CA PRO A 18 -4.13 -10.56 7.03
C PRO A 18 -2.83 -9.74 7.05
N SER A 19 -1.71 -10.43 7.21
CA SER A 19 -0.42 -9.80 7.36
C SER A 19 0.07 -9.59 5.95
N LEU A 20 0.01 -8.35 5.49
CA LEU A 20 0.64 -7.96 4.24
C LEU A 20 2.10 -8.41 4.28
N SER A 21 2.52 -9.14 3.24
CA SER A 21 3.94 -9.45 3.08
C SER A 21 4.72 -8.15 2.95
N THR A 22 6.00 -8.13 3.37
CA THR A 22 6.85 -6.94 3.25
C THR A 22 6.90 -6.40 1.82
N ARG A 23 6.85 -7.29 0.82
CA ARG A 23 6.78 -6.91 -0.60
C ARG A 23 5.48 -6.20 -0.94
N GLN A 24 4.32 -6.78 -0.59
CA GLN A 24 3.02 -6.14 -0.81
C GLN A 24 2.91 -4.80 -0.08
N LEU A 25 3.50 -4.70 1.11
CA LEU A 25 3.54 -3.46 1.88
C LEU A 25 4.36 -2.39 1.14
N VAL A 26 5.52 -2.73 0.60
CA VAL A 26 6.37 -1.81 -0.18
C VAL A 26 5.69 -1.43 -1.49
N ASP A 27 5.12 -2.39 -2.22
CA ASP A 27 4.45 -2.14 -3.49
C ASP A 27 3.20 -1.26 -3.27
N LEU A 28 2.45 -1.47 -2.18
CA LEU A 28 1.31 -0.62 -1.81
C LEU A 28 1.74 0.80 -1.47
N GLU A 29 2.78 0.97 -0.66
CA GLU A 29 3.30 2.30 -0.34
C GLU A 29 3.90 3.00 -1.56
N LEU A 30 4.48 2.24 -2.51
CA LEU A 30 4.92 2.76 -3.80
C LEU A 30 3.74 3.28 -4.62
N GLY A 31 2.61 2.57 -4.62
CA GLY A 31 1.36 3.01 -5.23
C GLY A 31 0.84 4.30 -4.61
N LEU A 32 0.73 4.36 -3.29
CA LEU A 32 0.29 5.58 -2.58
C LEU A 32 1.23 6.76 -2.84
N PHE A 33 2.55 6.51 -2.87
CA PHE A 33 3.53 7.54 -3.20
C PHE A 33 3.35 8.05 -4.64
N LEU A 34 3.15 7.14 -5.60
CA LEU A 34 2.88 7.52 -6.99
C LEU A 34 1.62 8.38 -7.08
N LEU A 35 0.53 7.95 -6.43
CA LEU A 35 -0.72 8.69 -6.39
C LEU A 35 -0.50 10.09 -5.81
N GLN A 36 0.23 10.22 -4.70
CA GLN A 36 0.56 11.52 -4.10
C GLN A 36 1.39 12.43 -5.03
N GLN A 37 2.29 11.87 -5.84
CA GLN A 37 3.11 12.65 -6.78
C GLN A 37 2.32 13.08 -8.03
N VAL A 38 1.37 12.25 -8.48
CA VAL A 38 0.64 12.46 -9.74
C VAL A 38 -0.68 13.18 -9.51
N ASN A 39 -1.45 12.76 -8.51
CA ASN A 39 -2.73 13.35 -8.12
C ASN A 39 -2.91 13.33 -6.57
N PRO A 40 -2.46 14.38 -5.85
CA PRO A 40 -2.50 14.40 -4.39
C PRO A 40 -3.92 14.51 -3.79
N THR A 41 -4.92 14.91 -4.58
CA THR A 41 -6.32 15.01 -4.14
C THR A 41 -7.12 13.74 -4.38
N ALA A 42 -6.54 12.75 -5.08
CA ALA A 42 -7.21 11.50 -5.37
C ALA A 42 -7.30 10.56 -4.14
N PRO A 43 -8.40 9.79 -4.01
CA PRO A 43 -8.51 8.77 -2.98
C PRO A 43 -7.53 7.62 -3.28
N PRO A 44 -7.07 6.88 -2.26
CA PRO A 44 -6.13 5.76 -2.43
C PRO A 44 -6.71 4.66 -3.34
N THR A 45 -8.03 4.57 -3.49
CA THR A 45 -8.72 3.65 -4.40
C THR A 45 -8.54 3.97 -5.89
N ALA A 46 -8.13 5.20 -6.26
CA ALA A 46 -7.98 5.63 -7.64
C ALA A 46 -6.67 5.15 -8.31
N LEU A 47 -5.81 4.40 -7.59
CA LEU A 47 -4.56 3.89 -8.15
C LEU A 47 -4.78 3.01 -9.40
N PRO A 48 -5.69 2.01 -9.41
CA PRO A 48 -5.86 1.13 -10.57
C PRO A 48 -6.25 1.91 -11.82
N ASP A 49 -7.12 2.92 -11.68
CA ASP A 49 -7.53 3.81 -12.77
C ASP A 49 -6.33 4.63 -13.28
N LEU A 50 -5.48 5.14 -12.38
CA LEU A 50 -4.27 5.85 -12.75
C LEU A 50 -3.27 4.96 -13.53
N LEU A 51 -3.17 3.68 -13.16
CA LEU A 51 -2.30 2.72 -13.83
C LEU A 51 -2.80 2.33 -15.23
N GLN A 52 -4.10 2.49 -15.51
CA GLN A 52 -4.61 2.29 -16.86
C GLN A 52 -4.09 3.35 -17.82
N PRO A 53 -3.82 2.98 -19.09
CA PRO A 53 -3.40 3.94 -20.10
C PRO A 53 -4.55 4.89 -20.44
N ASP A 54 -4.53 6.06 -19.82
CA ASP A 54 -5.42 7.18 -20.15
C ASP A 54 -4.61 8.32 -20.77
N ASP A 55 -4.96 8.72 -21.99
CA ASP A 55 -4.30 9.82 -22.71
C ASP A 55 -4.76 11.21 -22.24
N GLU A 56 -5.94 11.34 -21.63
CA GLU A 56 -6.42 12.61 -21.09
C GLU A 56 -5.60 13.02 -19.86
N LEU A 57 -5.38 12.09 -18.94
CA LEU A 57 -4.48 12.28 -17.80
C LEU A 57 -3.06 12.64 -18.26
N ARG A 58 -2.53 12.02 -19.33
CA ARG A 58 -1.17 12.33 -19.80
C ARG A 58 -1.01 13.78 -20.24
N SER A 59 -2.05 14.37 -20.83
CA SER A 59 -2.01 15.76 -21.31
C SER A 59 -1.90 16.81 -20.19
N THR A 60 -2.36 16.48 -18.98
CA THR A 60 -2.35 17.39 -17.82
C THR A 60 -1.12 17.21 -16.92
N LEU A 61 -0.36 16.12 -17.08
CA LEU A 61 0.77 15.79 -16.23
C LEU A 61 2.08 16.42 -16.72
N THR A 62 2.87 16.90 -15.76
CA THR A 62 4.23 17.36 -16.05
C THR A 62 5.13 16.21 -16.53
N PRO A 63 6.21 16.47 -17.29
CA PRO A 63 7.13 15.42 -17.77
C PRO A 63 7.70 14.55 -16.64
N ARG A 64 7.90 15.13 -15.46
CA ARG A 64 8.36 14.40 -14.26
C ARG A 64 7.29 13.44 -13.74
N GLN A 65 6.03 13.87 -13.67
CA GLN A 65 4.91 13.03 -13.26
C GLN A 65 4.66 11.91 -14.27
N GLN A 66 4.74 12.20 -15.56
CA GLN A 66 4.66 11.17 -16.61
C GLN A 66 5.77 10.12 -16.48
N LYS A 67 7.01 10.52 -16.15
CA LYS A 67 8.11 9.58 -15.90
C LYS A 67 7.81 8.65 -14.72
N TYR A 68 7.32 9.21 -13.61
CA TYR A 68 6.92 8.43 -12.44
C TYR A 68 5.75 7.51 -12.75
N LEU A 69 4.76 7.98 -13.52
CA LEU A 69 3.61 7.19 -13.93
C LEU A 69 4.00 6.00 -14.80
N ASN A 70 4.83 6.21 -15.82
CA ASN A 70 5.31 5.13 -16.69
C ASN A 70 6.08 4.07 -15.91
N ARG A 71 6.93 4.49 -14.96
CA ARG A 71 7.68 3.56 -14.10
C ARG A 71 6.80 2.87 -13.07
N GLY A 72 5.84 3.60 -12.52
CA GLY A 72 4.80 3.07 -11.64
C GLY A 72 3.96 2.00 -12.32
N ARG A 73 3.54 2.23 -13.57
CA ARG A 73 2.82 1.25 -14.40
C ARG A 73 3.61 -0.04 -14.60
N LEU A 74 4.92 0.05 -14.82
CA LEU A 74 5.79 -1.13 -14.95
C LEU A 74 5.92 -1.91 -13.63
N LEU A 75 6.11 -1.22 -12.51
CA LEU A 75 6.34 -1.85 -11.20
C LEU A 75 5.03 -2.37 -10.56
N LEU A 76 3.94 -1.63 -10.74
CA LEU A 76 2.64 -1.83 -10.10
C LEU A 76 1.60 -2.40 -11.06
N ALA A 77 2.00 -2.95 -12.21
CA ALA A 77 1.09 -3.54 -13.20
C ALA A 77 0.12 -4.56 -12.58
N HIS A 78 0.55 -5.26 -11.53
CA HIS A 78 -0.24 -6.25 -10.80
C HIS A 78 -1.35 -5.65 -9.91
N PHE A 79 -1.33 -4.33 -9.65
CA PHE A 79 -2.39 -3.61 -8.92
C PHE A 79 -3.43 -2.93 -9.83
N THR A 80 -3.41 -3.23 -11.13
CA THR A 80 -4.50 -2.85 -12.04
C THR A 80 -5.83 -3.51 -11.67
N ASN A 81 -5.81 -4.61 -10.90
CA ASN A 81 -7.01 -5.24 -10.38
C ASN A 81 -7.54 -4.47 -9.14
N TYR A 82 -8.68 -3.79 -9.31
CA TYR A 82 -9.33 -3.00 -8.27
C TYR A 82 -9.66 -3.79 -7.00
N ILE A 83 -10.16 -5.03 -7.15
CA ILE A 83 -10.51 -5.88 -5.99
C ILE A 83 -9.26 -6.25 -5.20
N HIS A 84 -8.18 -6.60 -5.91
CA HIS A 84 -6.90 -6.93 -5.27
C HIS A 84 -6.34 -5.73 -4.51
N TRP A 85 -6.32 -4.56 -5.15
CA TRP A 85 -5.86 -3.31 -4.55
C TRP A 85 -6.68 -2.94 -3.31
N GLN A 86 -8.01 -2.97 -3.41
CA GLN A 86 -8.92 -2.65 -2.31
C GLN A 86 -8.75 -3.60 -1.12
N THR A 87 -8.58 -4.89 -1.37
CA THR A 87 -8.33 -5.89 -0.32
C THR A 87 -7.02 -5.58 0.42
N LEU A 88 -5.97 -5.17 -0.30
CA LEU A 88 -4.70 -4.82 0.32
C LEU A 88 -4.78 -3.50 1.10
N LEU A 89 -5.52 -2.51 0.61
CA LEU A 89 -5.80 -1.27 1.34
C LEU A 89 -6.51 -1.53 2.67
N GLN A 90 -7.52 -2.41 2.67
CA GLN A 90 -8.21 -2.80 3.89
C GLN A 90 -7.27 -3.53 4.87
N ALA A 91 -6.42 -4.43 4.37
CA ALA A 91 -5.40 -5.07 5.19
C ALA A 91 -4.36 -4.08 5.73
N TYR A 92 -4.00 -3.05 4.95
CA TYR A 92 -3.10 -1.97 5.37
C TYR A 92 -3.72 -1.13 6.48
N ALA A 93 -4.98 -0.72 6.33
CA ALA A 93 -5.73 0.04 7.34
C ALA A 93 -5.93 -0.75 8.65
N ALA A 94 -6.06 -2.08 8.56
CA ALA A 94 -6.16 -2.97 9.71
C ALA A 94 -4.81 -3.31 10.38
N SER A 95 -3.69 -2.97 9.73
CA SER A 95 -2.33 -3.28 10.18
C SER A 95 -1.86 -2.32 11.30
N PRO A 96 -1.02 -2.77 12.25
CA PRO A 96 -0.52 -1.90 13.31
C PRO A 96 0.27 -0.71 12.76
N GLY A 97 -0.22 0.51 12.99
CA GLY A 97 0.26 1.74 12.36
C GLY A 97 1.72 2.13 12.61
N HIS A 98 2.43 1.46 13.51
CA HIS A 98 3.82 1.74 13.90
C HIS A 98 4.85 1.41 12.80
N ARG A 99 4.50 0.57 11.81
CA ARG A 99 5.40 0.12 10.73
C ARG A 99 5.06 0.70 9.34
N LEU A 100 4.04 1.53 9.26
CA LEU A 100 3.47 2.05 8.01
C LEU A 100 4.11 3.40 7.65
N ALA A 101 4.43 3.62 6.37
CA ALA A 101 4.90 4.93 5.90
C ALA A 101 3.76 5.95 5.75
N TYR A 102 2.54 5.47 5.49
CA TYR A 102 1.34 6.29 5.35
C TYR A 102 0.34 5.96 6.46
N ASP A 103 -0.41 6.98 6.86
CA ASP A 103 -1.63 6.82 7.61
C ASP A 103 -2.78 6.73 6.62
N LEU A 104 -3.64 5.73 6.77
CA LEU A 104 -4.77 5.50 5.89
C LEU A 104 -6.04 5.51 6.74
N SER A 105 -7.03 6.31 6.33
CA SER A 105 -8.31 6.33 7.01
C SER A 105 -9.02 4.98 6.87
N ARG A 106 -9.82 4.58 7.86
CA ARG A 106 -10.48 3.25 7.89
C ARG A 106 -11.45 3.03 6.73
N ASP A 107 -12.02 4.10 6.21
CA ASP A 107 -12.90 4.15 5.04
C ASP A 107 -12.12 4.24 3.71
N CYS A 108 -10.78 4.27 3.74
CA CYS A 108 -9.92 4.42 2.57
C CYS A 108 -10.25 5.67 1.74
N SER A 109 -10.82 6.72 2.34
CA SER A 109 -11.15 7.97 1.64
C SER A 109 -9.93 8.88 1.50
N HIS A 110 -9.07 8.89 2.53
CA HIS A 110 -7.90 9.73 2.60
C HIS A 110 -6.68 8.95 3.09
N PHE A 111 -5.50 9.40 2.65
CA PHE A 111 -4.23 8.93 3.14
C PHE A 111 -3.27 10.11 3.33
N SER A 112 -2.40 10.03 4.33
CA SER A 112 -1.41 11.07 4.64
C SER A 112 -0.07 10.45 4.98
N GLU A 113 1.02 11.08 4.59
CA GLU A 113 2.36 10.66 4.96
C GLU A 113 2.54 10.73 6.49
N LYS A 114 3.05 9.66 7.12
CA LYS A 114 3.43 9.74 8.54
C LYS A 114 4.72 10.52 8.68
N THR A 115 4.78 11.50 9.58
CA THR A 115 5.99 12.30 9.82
C THR A 115 6.87 11.70 10.92
N VAL A 116 7.25 10.43 10.80
CA VAL A 116 8.17 9.75 11.74
C VAL A 116 9.50 9.43 11.05
N GLY A 117 10.61 9.39 11.78
CA GLY A 117 11.95 9.23 11.17
C GLY A 117 12.10 8.01 10.22
N PHE A 118 11.35 6.94 10.48
CA PHE A 118 11.32 5.73 9.66
C PHE A 118 10.67 5.91 8.27
N SER A 119 9.56 6.66 8.17
CA SER A 119 8.86 6.87 6.90
C SER A 119 9.69 7.71 5.93
N ARG A 120 10.45 8.69 6.43
CA ARG A 120 11.32 9.54 5.59
C ARG A 120 12.36 8.72 4.81
N ASN A 121 12.99 7.74 5.46
CA ASN A 121 13.96 6.86 4.79
C ASN A 121 13.24 5.99 3.75
N ARG A 122 12.08 5.43 4.11
CA ARG A 122 11.27 4.60 3.23
C ARG A 122 10.80 5.34 1.98
N LEU A 123 10.34 6.57 2.11
CA LEU A 123 9.95 7.42 0.98
C LEU A 123 11.13 7.80 0.09
N GLY A 124 12.31 8.00 0.68
CA GLY A 124 13.55 8.16 -0.07
C GLY A 124 13.82 6.95 -0.98
N VAL A 125 13.59 5.74 -0.49
CA VAL A 125 13.70 4.50 -1.28
C VAL A 125 12.63 4.44 -2.37
N LEU A 126 11.36 4.70 -2.05
CA LEU A 126 10.26 4.70 -3.02
C LEU A 126 10.49 5.71 -4.15
N ARG A 127 10.98 6.91 -3.80
CA ARG A 127 11.35 7.93 -4.78
C ARG A 127 12.48 7.46 -5.70
N LYS A 128 13.51 6.79 -5.16
CA LYS A 128 14.59 6.20 -5.97
C LYS A 128 14.08 5.07 -6.88
N MET A 129 13.09 4.31 -6.45
CA MET A 129 12.47 3.28 -7.27
C MET A 129 11.70 3.87 -8.48
N LEU A 130 11.16 5.09 -8.37
CA LEU A 130 10.47 5.79 -9.46
C LEU A 130 11.36 6.74 -10.29
N ALA A 131 12.53 7.15 -9.79
CA ALA A 131 13.44 8.11 -10.44
C ALA A 131 14.34 7.45 -11.49
#